data_AF-A0A841WZ11-F1
#
_entry.id   AF-A0A841WZ11-F1
#
_cell.length_a   1.000
_cell.length_b   1.000
_cell.length_c   1.000
_cell.angle_alpha   90.00
_cell.angle_beta   90.00
_cell.angle_gamma   90.00
#
_symmetry.space_group_name_H-M   'P 1'
#
loop_
_entity.id
_entity.type
_entity.pdbx_description
1 polymer ?
#
loop_
_entity_poly.entity_id
_entity_poly.type
_entity_poly.pdbx_seq_one_letter_code
_entity_poly.pdbx_strand_id
1 'polypeptide(L)'
;MSSQQAELKSEIMAMPSWLRRPIGKASEISTVQRIIKQRQIHTICEEGRCPNRGECYAQKTATFLLMGPTCTRSCAFCQVDKGHAPMPIDLEEPKKVAQAVQLLGLHYVVLTSVARDDLPDQGAGHFVNTITTIRQFNPKTQIEVLTPDFWGGAGSGESSQRQRIATIVEAKVACFNHNIETVRRLTGPVRRGAKYDRSLRVLAIVKELDSTIPTKSGLMLGHGESTDEVVQAMADLRAVGCDRLTIGQYMRPSLEHLPVQKYWTPEEFQQLGSIAREMGFSHVRSGPLVRSSYHAGDPEVGSGEDGG
;
A
#
# COMPACT_ATOMS: atom_id res chain seq x y z
N MET A 1 17.54 29.93 -21.25
CA MET A 1 17.05 28.88 -20.32
C MET A 1 18.11 27.79 -20.31
N SER A 2 18.58 27.34 -19.14
CA SER A 2 19.63 26.31 -19.10
C SER A 2 19.13 25.01 -19.74
N SER A 3 20.01 24.21 -20.32
CA SER A 3 19.67 22.89 -20.91
C SER A 3 18.92 22.00 -19.90
N GLN A 4 19.33 22.05 -18.63
CA GLN A 4 18.64 21.37 -17.53
C GLN A 4 17.19 21.84 -17.35
N GLN A 5 16.91 23.14 -17.42
CA GLN A 5 15.54 23.65 -17.33
C GLN A 5 14.67 23.23 -18.51
N ALA A 6 15.24 23.10 -19.70
CA ALA A 6 14.53 22.62 -20.89
C ALA A 6 14.24 21.12 -20.80
N GLU A 7 15.20 20.31 -20.34
CA GLU A 7 15.04 18.87 -20.08
C GLU A 7 13.99 18.61 -18.99
N LEU A 8 14.08 19.31 -17.84
CA LEU A 8 13.09 19.24 -16.76
C LEU A 8 11.68 19.58 -17.24
N LYS A 9 11.54 20.57 -18.12
CA LYS A 9 10.23 20.97 -18.67
C LYS A 9 9.69 19.93 -19.66
N SER A 10 10.56 19.22 -20.37
CA SER A 10 10.19 18.13 -21.29
C SER A 10 9.73 16.86 -20.54
N GLU A 11 10.25 16.61 -19.35
CA GLU A 11 9.88 15.46 -18.52
C GLU A 11 8.55 15.64 -17.76
N ILE A 12 8.07 16.88 -17.61
CA ILE A 12 6.85 17.17 -16.84
C ILE A 12 5.64 17.07 -17.76
N MET A 13 5.02 15.90 -17.77
CA MET A 13 3.70 15.71 -18.37
C MET A 13 2.66 16.48 -17.55
N ALA A 14 1.84 17.31 -18.21
CA ALA A 14 0.82 18.09 -17.54
C ALA A 14 -0.24 17.17 -16.93
N MET A 15 -0.50 17.32 -15.62
CA MET A 15 -1.51 16.51 -14.92
C MET A 15 -2.91 16.80 -15.48
N PRO A 16 -3.62 15.77 -15.97
CA PRO A 16 -4.98 15.89 -16.46
C PRO A 16 -5.98 16.42 -15.42
N SER A 17 -7.08 16.98 -15.90
CA SER A 17 -8.14 17.57 -15.06
C SER A 17 -8.80 16.54 -14.13
N TRP A 18 -9.03 15.31 -14.60
CA TRP A 18 -9.70 14.25 -13.82
C TRP A 18 -8.90 13.74 -12.61
N LEU A 19 -7.60 14.07 -12.54
CA LEU A 19 -6.76 13.77 -11.37
C LEU A 19 -6.78 14.88 -10.31
N ARG A 20 -7.37 16.05 -10.62
CA ARG A 20 -7.49 17.16 -9.69
C ARG A 20 -8.76 16.99 -8.86
N ARG A 21 -8.64 16.39 -7.68
CA ARG A 21 -9.73 16.39 -6.68
C ARG A 21 -9.47 17.42 -5.57
N PRO A 22 -10.53 18.05 -5.04
CA PRO A 22 -10.42 18.85 -3.84
C PRO A 22 -10.03 17.94 -2.67
N ILE A 23 -9.08 18.40 -1.86
CA ILE A 23 -8.81 17.82 -0.56
C ILE A 23 -10.08 18.04 0.27
N GLY A 24 -10.66 16.97 0.83
CA GLY A 24 -11.95 17.00 1.54
C GLY A 24 -12.02 18.00 2.71
N LYS A 25 -13.09 17.93 3.52
CA LYS A 25 -13.32 18.89 4.62
C LYS A 25 -12.09 19.02 5.53
N ALA A 26 -11.53 20.23 5.62
CA ALA A 26 -10.29 20.50 6.35
C ALA A 26 -10.36 20.18 7.86
N SER A 27 -11.56 20.22 8.45
CA SER A 27 -11.80 19.99 9.89
C SER A 27 -11.61 18.54 10.33
N GLU A 28 -11.99 17.56 9.51
CA GLU A 28 -11.82 16.14 9.84
C GLU A 28 -10.34 15.74 9.71
N ILE A 29 -9.68 16.24 8.66
CA ILE A 29 -8.25 16.03 8.42
C ILE A 29 -7.40 16.61 9.57
N SER A 30 -7.71 17.82 10.02
CA SER A 30 -6.96 18.47 11.10
C SER A 30 -7.06 17.73 12.44
N THR A 31 -8.19 17.08 12.72
CA THR A 31 -8.38 16.28 13.94
C THR A 31 -7.48 15.06 13.93
N VAL A 32 -7.45 14.32 12.82
CA VAL A 32 -6.56 13.15 12.66
C VAL A 32 -5.11 13.59 12.74
N GLN A 33 -4.70 14.61 11.98
CA GLN A 33 -3.34 15.15 11.98
C GLN A 33 -2.87 15.53 13.39
N ARG A 34 -3.74 16.19 14.18
CA ARG A 34 -3.42 16.56 15.56
C ARG A 34 -3.15 15.33 16.43
N ILE A 35 -3.99 14.30 16.35
CA ILE A 35 -3.81 13.06 17.14
C ILE A 35 -2.53 12.34 16.75
N ILE A 36 -2.28 12.18 15.44
CA ILE A 36 -1.08 11.55 14.91
C ILE A 36 0.18 12.30 15.40
N LYS A 37 0.19 13.62 15.30
CA LYS A 37 1.31 14.46 15.78
C LYS A 37 1.51 14.38 17.29
N GLN A 38 0.43 14.49 18.08
CA GLN A 38 0.50 14.44 19.54
C GLN A 38 1.04 13.11 20.06
N ARG A 39 0.78 12.01 19.34
CA ARG A 39 1.20 10.67 19.72
C ARG A 39 2.54 10.25 19.13
N GLN A 40 3.13 11.08 18.26
CA GLN A 40 4.39 10.78 17.57
C GLN A 40 4.34 9.44 16.84
N ILE A 41 3.25 9.21 16.09
CA ILE A 41 3.07 8.06 15.20
C ILE A 41 2.88 8.55 13.77
N HIS A 42 2.92 7.64 12.80
CA HIS A 42 2.89 7.99 11.39
C HIS A 42 1.74 7.30 10.65
N THR A 43 1.26 7.94 9.59
CA THR A 43 0.28 7.35 8.67
C THR A 43 0.75 7.57 7.24
N ILE A 44 0.61 6.56 6.39
CA ILE A 44 0.95 6.73 4.97
C ILE A 44 0.00 7.73 4.28
N CYS A 45 -1.18 7.94 4.87
CA CYS A 45 -2.14 8.95 4.45
C CYS A 45 -1.53 10.36 4.45
N GLU A 46 -0.79 10.69 5.51
CA GLU A 46 -0.12 11.98 5.66
C GLU A 46 1.24 12.02 4.95
N GLU A 47 2.10 11.01 5.18
CA GLU A 47 3.44 10.95 4.58
C GLU A 47 3.38 10.91 3.04
N GLY A 48 2.43 10.14 2.48
CA GLY A 48 2.18 10.03 1.04
C GLY A 48 1.26 11.13 0.49
N ARG A 49 0.92 12.14 1.29
CA ARG A 49 -0.02 13.23 0.95
C ARG A 49 -1.27 12.75 0.20
N CYS A 50 -1.88 11.67 0.68
CA CYS A 50 -2.93 10.96 -0.04
C CYS A 50 -4.14 11.89 -0.36
N PRO A 51 -4.63 11.90 -1.62
CA PRO A 51 -5.80 12.69 -1.99
C PRO A 51 -7.10 12.16 -1.35
N ASN A 52 -7.13 10.88 -0.95
CA ASN A 52 -8.33 10.22 -0.44
C ASN A 52 -8.51 10.36 1.08
N ARG A 53 -7.61 11.08 1.78
CA ARG A 53 -7.56 11.07 3.25
C ARG A 53 -8.88 11.53 3.90
N GLY A 54 -9.52 12.57 3.35
CA GLY A 54 -10.79 13.08 3.91
C GLY A 54 -11.89 12.03 3.85
N GLU A 55 -12.00 11.35 2.71
CA GLU A 55 -12.97 10.28 2.49
C GLU A 55 -12.68 9.06 3.38
N CYS A 56 -11.44 8.59 3.43
CA CYS A 56 -11.04 7.49 4.31
C CYS A 56 -11.29 7.80 5.80
N TYR A 57 -10.96 9.00 6.26
CA TYR A 57 -11.15 9.39 7.66
C TYR A 57 -12.64 9.51 8.02
N ALA A 58 -13.47 10.03 7.10
CA ALA A 58 -14.92 10.06 7.27
C ALA A 58 -15.52 8.64 7.39
N GLN A 59 -14.99 7.68 6.63
CA GLN A 59 -15.32 6.25 6.69
C GLN A 59 -14.67 5.51 7.86
N LYS A 60 -14.05 6.23 8.82
CA LYS A 60 -13.41 5.61 10.00
C LYS A 60 -12.33 4.59 9.63
N THR A 61 -11.56 4.90 8.59
CA THR A 61 -10.43 4.11 8.12
C THR A 61 -9.15 4.94 8.08
N ALA A 62 -8.04 4.39 8.55
CA ALA A 62 -6.72 4.98 8.41
C ALA A 62 -5.64 3.92 8.18
N THR A 63 -4.52 4.34 7.59
CA THR A 63 -3.38 3.47 7.33
C THR A 63 -2.16 3.95 8.10
N PHE A 64 -1.77 3.22 9.15
CA PHE A 64 -0.60 3.55 9.97
C PHE A 64 0.69 3.03 9.34
N LEU A 65 1.73 3.86 9.38
CA LEU A 65 3.08 3.51 8.94
C LEU A 65 3.93 3.18 10.17
N LEU A 66 4.16 1.90 10.38
CA LEU A 66 4.96 1.38 11.49
C LEU A 66 6.45 1.49 11.22
N MET A 67 7.23 1.63 12.29
CA MET A 67 8.70 1.62 12.29
C MET A 67 9.32 2.72 11.41
N GLY A 68 8.53 3.73 11.07
CA GLY A 68 8.89 4.87 10.23
C GLY A 68 9.35 6.09 11.06
N PRO A 69 9.32 7.31 10.47
CA PRO A 69 8.78 7.63 9.15
C PRO A 69 9.73 7.32 7.99
N THR A 70 11.00 7.04 8.27
CA THR A 70 12.05 6.98 7.24
C THR A 70 12.38 5.55 6.84
N CYS A 71 12.56 5.29 5.54
CA CYS A 71 12.95 3.99 5.00
C CYS A 71 14.38 4.01 4.44
N THR A 72 15.13 2.95 4.66
CA THR A 72 16.48 2.76 4.08
C THR A 72 16.44 2.21 2.66
N ARG A 73 15.32 1.58 2.25
CA ARG A 73 15.08 1.26 0.84
C ARG A 73 14.60 2.48 0.08
N SER A 74 14.96 2.53 -1.20
CA SER A 74 14.78 3.71 -2.04
C SER A 74 13.91 3.44 -3.27
N CYS A 75 12.77 2.74 -3.13
CA CYS A 75 11.82 2.58 -4.24
C CYS A 75 11.53 3.92 -4.94
N ALA A 76 11.66 3.96 -6.25
CA ALA A 76 11.73 5.20 -7.03
C ALA A 76 10.37 5.89 -7.23
N PHE A 77 9.29 5.22 -6.84
CA PHE A 77 7.92 5.76 -6.82
C PHE A 77 7.50 6.29 -5.43
N CYS A 78 8.18 5.87 -4.37
CA CYS A 78 7.65 5.93 -3.01
C CYS A 78 8.02 7.22 -2.30
N GLN A 79 7.00 7.96 -1.85
CA GLN A 79 7.11 9.26 -1.19
C GLN A 79 7.64 9.21 0.25
N VAL A 80 7.66 8.03 0.90
CA VAL A 80 8.23 7.89 2.25
C VAL A 80 9.68 8.35 2.24
N ASP A 81 10.05 9.17 3.23
CA ASP A 81 11.39 9.76 3.35
C ASP A 81 12.48 8.69 3.32
N LYS A 82 13.60 9.02 2.67
CA LYS A 82 14.74 8.13 2.52
C LYS A 82 15.80 8.46 3.56
N GLY A 83 16.31 7.44 4.25
CA GLY A 83 17.33 7.58 5.28
C GLY A 83 18.56 6.75 4.98
N HIS A 84 19.71 7.22 5.44
CA HIS A 84 20.96 6.45 5.35
C HIS A 84 21.00 5.27 6.33
N ALA A 85 20.39 5.44 7.51
CA ALA A 85 20.34 4.44 8.57
C ALA A 85 18.89 4.25 9.05
N PRO A 86 18.52 3.05 9.54
CA PRO A 86 17.20 2.80 10.09
C PRO A 86 16.96 3.62 11.36
N MET A 87 15.71 4.03 11.58
CA MET A 87 15.30 4.67 12.83
C MET A 87 15.26 3.65 13.97
N PRO A 88 15.60 4.03 15.22
CA PRO A 88 15.36 3.19 16.39
C PRO A 88 13.89 2.76 16.47
N ILE A 89 13.65 1.51 16.89
CA ILE A 89 12.28 1.03 17.11
C ILE A 89 11.71 1.66 18.37
N ASP A 90 10.56 2.30 18.25
CA ASP A 90 9.76 2.73 19.39
C ASP A 90 8.91 1.56 19.90
N LEU A 91 9.27 1.02 21.07
CA LEU A 91 8.56 -0.10 21.69
C LEU A 91 7.14 0.26 22.16
N GLU A 92 6.83 1.55 22.34
CA GLU A 92 5.48 2.02 22.68
C GLU A 92 4.61 2.29 21.43
N GLU A 93 5.17 2.20 20.21
CA GLU A 93 4.42 2.42 18.95
C GLU A 93 3.12 1.58 18.88
N PRO A 94 3.12 0.26 19.19
CA PRO A 94 1.90 -0.56 19.22
C PRO A 94 0.78 0.04 20.08
N LYS A 95 1.11 0.52 21.28
CA LYS A 95 0.16 1.11 22.23
C LYS A 95 -0.31 2.48 21.78
N LYS A 96 0.59 3.32 21.26
CA LYS A 96 0.26 4.63 20.70
C LYS A 96 -0.71 4.50 19.53
N VAL A 97 -0.47 3.54 18.62
CA VAL A 97 -1.37 3.22 17.50
C VAL A 97 -2.72 2.74 18.02
N ALA A 98 -2.76 1.77 18.93
CA ALA A 98 -4.02 1.25 19.49
C ALA A 98 -4.88 2.33 20.15
N GLN A 99 -4.26 3.26 20.87
CA GLN A 99 -4.96 4.40 21.46
C GLN A 99 -5.42 5.42 20.42
N ALA A 100 -4.67 5.62 19.33
CA ALA A 100 -5.10 6.47 18.22
C ALA A 100 -6.32 5.87 17.50
N VAL A 101 -6.32 4.56 17.26
CA VAL A 101 -7.47 3.81 16.72
C VAL A 101 -8.71 4.05 17.57
N GLN A 102 -8.58 3.96 18.90
CA GLN A 102 -9.67 4.18 19.85
C GLN A 102 -10.20 5.62 19.80
N LEU A 103 -9.30 6.61 19.88
CA LEU A 103 -9.67 8.03 19.88
C LEU A 103 -10.36 8.47 18.59
N LEU A 104 -9.97 7.90 17.46
CA LEU A 104 -10.53 8.20 16.15
C LEU A 104 -11.83 7.42 15.87
N GLY A 105 -12.11 6.39 16.67
CA GLY A 105 -13.24 5.48 16.48
C GLY A 105 -13.14 4.75 15.14
N LEU A 106 -11.93 4.27 14.78
CA LEU A 106 -11.73 3.58 13.51
C LEU A 106 -12.40 2.20 13.55
N HIS A 107 -13.07 1.81 12.46
CA HIS A 107 -13.67 0.49 12.31
C HIS A 107 -12.78 -0.46 11.50
N TYR A 108 -11.98 0.10 10.60
CA TYR A 108 -11.05 -0.64 9.77
C TYR A 108 -9.68 0.05 9.81
N VAL A 109 -8.64 -0.74 10.06
CA VAL A 109 -7.27 -0.23 10.17
C VAL A 109 -6.39 -0.99 9.20
N VAL A 110 -5.60 -0.27 8.41
CA VAL A 110 -4.52 -0.85 7.63
C VAL A 110 -3.20 -0.58 8.36
N LEU A 111 -2.41 -1.61 8.61
CA LEU A 111 -1.06 -1.47 9.12
C LEU A 111 -0.08 -1.71 7.97
N THR A 112 0.79 -0.75 7.70
CA THR A 112 1.93 -0.91 6.79
C THR A 112 3.21 -0.56 7.52
N SER A 113 4.37 -0.87 6.95
CA SER A 113 5.65 -0.44 7.50
C SER A 113 6.62 0.00 6.43
N VAL A 114 7.68 0.67 6.86
CA VAL A 114 8.93 0.71 6.08
C VAL A 114 9.58 -0.68 6.08
N ALA A 115 10.46 -0.94 5.11
CA ALA A 115 11.31 -2.14 5.15
C ALA A 115 12.37 -2.00 6.25
N ARG A 116 12.57 -3.07 7.04
CA ARG A 116 13.50 -3.13 8.17
C ARG A 116 14.53 -4.24 7.99
N ASP A 117 15.34 -4.11 6.95
CA ASP A 117 16.41 -5.06 6.61
C ASP A 117 17.48 -5.20 7.72
N ASP A 118 17.49 -4.27 8.67
CA ASP A 118 18.35 -4.26 9.84
C ASP A 118 17.88 -5.17 10.99
N LEU A 119 16.58 -5.52 11.02
CA LEU A 119 16.02 -6.36 12.08
C LEU A 119 16.07 -7.85 11.70
N PRO A 120 16.41 -8.76 12.65
CA PRO A 120 16.43 -10.19 12.38
C PRO A 120 15.08 -10.77 11.89
N ASP A 121 13.97 -10.26 12.42
CA ASP A 121 12.60 -10.64 12.03
C ASP A 121 12.00 -9.71 10.96
N GLN A 122 12.76 -8.70 10.52
CA GLN A 122 12.33 -7.62 9.64
C GLN A 122 11.04 -6.90 10.08
N GLY A 123 10.80 -6.85 11.39
CA GLY A 123 9.66 -6.17 11.99
C GLY A 123 8.34 -6.96 11.96
N ALA A 124 8.36 -8.24 11.57
CA ALA A 124 7.15 -9.09 11.59
C ALA A 124 6.53 -9.18 13.00
N GLY A 125 7.35 -9.30 14.05
CA GLY A 125 6.89 -9.28 15.43
C GLY A 125 6.26 -7.93 15.83
N HIS A 126 6.75 -6.82 15.27
CA HIS A 126 6.21 -5.49 15.54
C HIS A 126 4.81 -5.29 14.94
N PHE A 127 4.55 -5.86 13.75
CA PHE A 127 3.19 -5.96 13.21
C PHE A 127 2.28 -6.74 14.16
N VAL A 128 2.69 -7.92 14.63
CA VAL A 128 1.87 -8.76 15.52
C VAL A 128 1.60 -8.10 16.86
N ASN A 129 2.61 -7.44 17.45
CA ASN A 129 2.45 -6.67 18.67
C ASN A 129 1.40 -5.57 18.47
N THR A 130 1.49 -4.82 17.37
CA THR A 130 0.51 -3.78 17.03
C THR A 130 -0.89 -4.33 16.83
N ILE A 131 -1.04 -5.44 16.09
CA ILE A 131 -2.33 -6.12 15.87
C ILE A 131 -2.95 -6.54 17.21
N THR A 132 -2.16 -7.18 18.06
CA THR A 132 -2.58 -7.69 19.37
C THR A 132 -3.02 -6.54 20.28
N THR A 133 -2.22 -5.47 20.36
CA THR A 133 -2.56 -4.30 21.17
C THR A 133 -3.80 -3.57 20.64
N ILE A 134 -3.97 -3.44 19.33
CA ILE A 134 -5.20 -2.85 18.76
C ILE A 134 -6.42 -3.66 19.19
N ARG A 135 -6.38 -5.00 19.10
CA ARG A 135 -7.52 -5.86 19.48
C ARG A 135 -7.86 -5.79 20.96
N GLN A 136 -6.85 -5.65 21.82
CA GLN A 136 -7.06 -5.47 23.27
C GLN A 136 -7.83 -4.18 23.58
N PHE A 137 -7.51 -3.07 22.90
CA PHE A 137 -8.16 -1.78 23.11
C PHE A 137 -9.45 -1.60 22.29
N ASN A 138 -9.53 -2.26 21.14
CA ASN A 138 -10.54 -2.03 20.11
C ASN A 138 -11.03 -3.36 19.50
N PRO A 139 -11.71 -4.22 20.28
CA PRO A 139 -11.99 -5.61 19.89
C PRO A 139 -12.88 -5.76 18.64
N LYS A 140 -13.60 -4.72 18.23
CA LYS A 140 -14.45 -4.72 17.03
C LYS A 140 -13.75 -4.23 15.76
N THR A 141 -12.53 -3.71 15.87
CA THR A 141 -11.79 -3.14 14.73
C THR A 141 -11.23 -4.25 13.87
N GLN A 142 -11.52 -4.21 12.56
CA GLN A 142 -10.89 -5.10 11.59
C GLN A 142 -9.53 -4.56 11.17
N ILE A 143 -8.57 -5.46 10.92
CA ILE A 143 -7.18 -5.10 10.64
C ILE A 143 -6.73 -5.78 9.33
N GLU A 144 -6.35 -4.98 8.34
CA GLU A 144 -5.58 -5.40 7.16
C GLU A 144 -4.09 -5.07 7.38
N VAL A 145 -3.20 -5.92 6.87
CA VAL A 145 -1.76 -5.62 6.82
C VAL A 145 -1.35 -5.39 5.39
N LEU A 146 -0.54 -4.37 5.13
CA LEU A 146 0.20 -4.14 3.89
C LEU A 146 1.68 -4.33 4.18
N THR A 147 2.23 -5.47 3.79
CA THR A 147 3.53 -5.92 4.28
C THR A 147 4.67 -5.61 3.29
N PRO A 148 5.90 -5.40 3.79
CA PRO A 148 7.12 -5.57 2.99
C PRO A 148 7.24 -6.99 2.42
N ASP A 149 8.26 -7.24 1.60
CA ASP A 149 8.53 -8.60 1.09
C ASP A 149 9.23 -9.52 2.09
N PHE A 150 9.61 -9.00 3.26
CA PHE A 150 10.38 -9.69 4.30
C PHE A 150 11.70 -10.32 3.79
N TRP A 151 12.32 -9.70 2.78
CA TRP A 151 13.56 -10.18 2.15
C TRP A 151 14.70 -9.16 2.24
N GLY A 152 15.81 -9.47 2.92
CA GLY A 152 16.93 -8.54 3.10
C GLY A 152 17.70 -8.76 4.41
N GLY A 153 18.92 -8.22 4.49
CA GLY A 153 19.80 -8.42 5.65
C GLY A 153 20.43 -9.83 5.73
N ALA A 154 21.26 -10.03 6.75
CA ALA A 154 22.00 -11.27 6.97
C ALA A 154 21.04 -12.45 7.23
N GLY A 155 21.32 -13.60 6.60
CA GLY A 155 20.49 -14.80 6.75
C GLY A 155 19.19 -14.78 5.95
N SER A 156 19.04 -13.87 4.98
CA SER A 156 17.89 -13.87 4.06
C SER A 156 17.83 -15.15 3.22
N GLY A 157 16.70 -15.83 3.29
CA GLY A 157 16.35 -16.91 2.40
C GLY A 157 14.85 -17.18 2.42
N GLU A 158 14.42 -18.12 1.59
CA GLU A 158 13.01 -18.50 1.49
C GLU A 158 12.45 -18.99 2.83
N SER A 159 13.22 -19.78 3.59
CA SER A 159 12.79 -20.28 4.91
C SER A 159 12.57 -19.15 5.92
N SER A 160 13.49 -18.17 5.99
CA SER A 160 13.33 -17.03 6.90
C SER A 160 12.19 -16.12 6.48
N GLN A 161 12.01 -15.92 5.16
CA GLN A 161 10.88 -15.15 4.63
C GLN A 161 9.55 -15.82 5.00
N ARG A 162 9.44 -17.14 4.76
CA ARG A 162 8.26 -17.93 5.13
C ARG A 162 7.94 -17.82 6.61
N GLN A 163 8.95 -17.91 7.48
CA GLN A 163 8.75 -17.80 8.93
C GLN A 163 8.19 -16.43 9.33
N ARG A 164 8.71 -15.33 8.78
CA ARG A 164 8.24 -13.96 9.06
C ARG A 164 6.81 -13.75 8.56
N ILE A 165 6.47 -14.30 7.40
CA ILE A 165 5.09 -14.29 6.88
C ILE A 165 4.17 -15.10 7.81
N ALA A 166 4.60 -16.28 8.25
CA ALA A 166 3.85 -17.13 9.17
C ALA A 166 3.51 -16.42 10.48
N THR A 167 4.47 -15.68 11.06
CA THR A 167 4.23 -14.86 12.25
C THR A 167 3.03 -13.92 12.10
N ILE A 168 2.88 -13.28 10.95
CA ILE A 168 1.75 -12.37 10.69
C ILE A 168 0.46 -13.13 10.35
N VAL A 169 0.56 -14.23 9.60
CA VAL A 169 -0.59 -15.10 9.25
C VAL A 169 -1.25 -15.68 10.51
N GLU A 170 -0.46 -16.07 11.51
CA GLU A 170 -0.94 -16.55 12.81
C GLU A 170 -1.79 -15.51 13.54
N ALA A 171 -1.59 -14.22 13.26
CA ALA A 171 -2.40 -13.14 13.82
C ALA A 171 -3.80 -13.02 13.17
N LYS A 172 -4.18 -13.85 12.19
CA LYS A 172 -5.54 -13.93 11.60
C LYS A 172 -6.13 -12.56 11.24
N VAL A 173 -5.41 -11.82 10.41
CA VAL A 173 -5.82 -10.49 9.90
C VAL A 173 -7.03 -10.61 8.96
N ALA A 174 -7.80 -9.53 8.82
CA ALA A 174 -8.97 -9.49 7.93
C ALA A 174 -8.58 -9.55 6.45
N CYS A 175 -7.39 -9.06 6.11
CA CYS A 175 -6.79 -9.19 4.78
C CYS A 175 -5.26 -9.10 4.90
N PHE A 176 -4.55 -9.91 4.12
CA PHE A 176 -3.10 -9.83 3.95
C PHE A 176 -2.77 -9.22 2.59
N ASN A 177 -2.26 -8.01 2.60
CA ASN A 177 -1.91 -7.25 1.41
C ASN A 177 -0.39 -7.21 1.20
N HIS A 178 0.04 -7.48 -0.03
CA HIS A 178 1.41 -7.24 -0.49
C HIS A 178 1.38 -6.79 -1.95
N ASN A 179 1.77 -5.55 -2.22
CA ASN A 179 1.75 -5.00 -3.56
C ASN A 179 2.93 -5.50 -4.41
N ILE A 180 2.64 -5.92 -5.64
CA ILE A 180 3.66 -6.11 -6.68
C ILE A 180 4.06 -4.78 -7.36
N GLU A 181 3.22 -3.75 -7.23
CA GLU A 181 3.37 -2.34 -7.65
C GLU A 181 3.41 -2.10 -9.16
N THR A 182 4.11 -2.93 -9.92
CA THR A 182 4.27 -2.78 -11.37
C THR A 182 4.49 -4.14 -12.03
N VAL A 183 4.61 -4.13 -13.36
CA VAL A 183 4.84 -5.31 -14.18
C VAL A 183 6.28 -5.83 -14.05
N ARG A 184 6.50 -7.09 -14.43
CA ARG A 184 7.77 -7.80 -14.30
C ARG A 184 8.97 -7.01 -14.84
N ARG A 185 8.87 -6.48 -16.07
CA ARG A 185 9.92 -5.69 -16.74
C ARG A 185 10.33 -4.45 -15.94
N LEU A 186 9.38 -3.77 -15.31
CA LEU A 186 9.60 -2.49 -14.61
C LEU A 186 9.93 -2.64 -13.12
N THR A 187 9.90 -3.86 -12.58
CA THR A 187 10.14 -4.08 -11.15
C THR A 187 11.51 -3.57 -10.70
N GLY A 188 12.57 -3.80 -11.48
CA GLY A 188 13.91 -3.32 -11.18
C GLY A 188 14.00 -1.79 -11.02
N PRO A 189 13.64 -1.00 -12.05
CA PRO A 189 13.70 0.46 -11.96
C PRO A 189 12.70 1.06 -10.95
N VAL A 190 11.50 0.49 -10.79
CA VAL A 190 10.47 1.03 -9.90
C VAL A 190 10.75 0.67 -8.42
N ARG A 191 11.14 -0.58 -8.14
CA ARG A 191 11.21 -1.14 -6.79
C ARG A 191 12.63 -1.59 -6.44
N ARG A 192 13.52 -0.63 -6.18
CA ARG A 192 14.90 -0.92 -5.73
C ARG A 192 14.90 -1.85 -4.51
N GLY A 193 15.52 -3.02 -4.67
CA GLY A 193 15.62 -4.04 -3.63
C GLY A 193 14.52 -5.10 -3.64
N ALA A 194 13.41 -4.92 -4.38
CA ALA A 194 12.36 -5.93 -4.55
C ALA A 194 12.54 -6.73 -5.86
N LYS A 195 11.90 -7.90 -5.96
CA LYS A 195 11.83 -8.71 -7.19
C LYS A 195 10.41 -9.21 -7.38
N TYR A 196 10.00 -9.31 -8.64
CA TYR A 196 8.63 -9.63 -9.01
C TYR A 196 8.19 -10.98 -8.45
N ASP A 197 8.96 -12.05 -8.71
CA ASP A 197 8.65 -13.39 -8.25
C ASP A 197 8.69 -13.52 -6.72
N ARG A 198 9.56 -12.77 -6.04
CA ARG A 198 9.58 -12.75 -4.56
C ARG A 198 8.32 -12.12 -3.99
N SER A 199 7.78 -11.08 -4.63
CA SER A 199 6.51 -10.49 -4.21
C SER A 199 5.32 -11.42 -4.47
N LEU A 200 5.29 -12.11 -5.60
CA LEU A 200 4.28 -13.16 -5.85
C LEU A 200 4.39 -14.28 -4.83
N ARG A 201 5.62 -14.68 -4.47
CA ARG A 201 5.88 -15.72 -3.47
C ARG A 201 5.32 -15.38 -2.09
N VAL A 202 5.34 -14.10 -1.68
CA VAL A 202 4.70 -13.65 -0.42
C VAL A 202 3.22 -14.05 -0.39
N LEU A 203 2.48 -13.73 -1.46
CA LEU A 203 1.05 -14.02 -1.55
C LEU A 203 0.79 -15.54 -1.60
N ALA A 204 1.60 -16.28 -2.35
CA ALA A 204 1.53 -17.74 -2.40
C ALA A 204 1.75 -18.38 -1.02
N ILE A 205 2.77 -17.92 -0.28
CA ILE A 205 3.06 -18.44 1.07
C ILE A 205 1.88 -18.21 2.01
N VAL A 206 1.21 -17.05 1.96
CA VAL A 206 0.02 -16.80 2.78
C VAL A 206 -1.05 -17.84 2.49
N LYS A 207 -1.33 -18.13 1.20
CA LYS A 207 -2.31 -19.14 0.81
C LYS A 207 -1.92 -20.57 1.20
N GLU A 208 -0.63 -20.90 1.17
CA GLU A 208 -0.12 -22.19 1.64
C GLU A 208 -0.24 -22.37 3.17
N LEU A 209 -0.05 -21.30 3.93
CA LEU A 209 -0.12 -21.32 5.40
C LEU A 209 -1.57 -21.28 5.89
N ASP A 210 -2.40 -20.43 5.28
CA ASP A 210 -3.83 -20.33 5.58
C ASP A 210 -4.60 -19.77 4.38
N SER A 211 -5.19 -20.67 3.59
CA SER A 211 -5.99 -20.31 2.42
C SER A 211 -7.25 -19.50 2.74
N THR A 212 -7.71 -19.48 4.01
CA THR A 212 -8.91 -18.75 4.43
C THR A 212 -8.67 -17.25 4.57
N ILE A 213 -7.40 -16.81 4.71
CA ILE A 213 -7.08 -15.38 4.79
C ILE A 213 -7.18 -14.77 3.39
N PRO A 214 -7.99 -13.70 3.21
CA PRO A 214 -8.04 -12.98 1.95
C PRO A 214 -6.69 -12.31 1.65
N THR A 215 -6.12 -12.56 0.48
CA THR A 215 -4.90 -11.90 0.00
C THR A 215 -5.22 -10.78 -0.98
N LYS A 216 -4.37 -9.76 -1.00
CA LYS A 216 -4.56 -8.56 -1.82
C LYS A 216 -3.26 -8.07 -2.40
N SER A 217 -3.33 -7.47 -3.59
CA SER A 217 -2.21 -6.78 -4.20
C SER A 217 -2.65 -5.50 -4.91
N GLY A 218 -1.67 -4.78 -5.42
CA GLY A 218 -1.84 -3.48 -6.05
C GLY A 218 -0.88 -3.25 -7.21
N LEU A 219 -1.39 -2.55 -8.23
CA LEU A 219 -0.65 -2.06 -9.38
C LEU A 219 -0.79 -0.53 -9.49
N MET A 220 0.33 0.14 -9.68
CA MET A 220 0.40 1.55 -10.02
C MET A 220 0.75 1.70 -11.50
N LEU A 221 -0.20 2.25 -12.25
CA LEU A 221 -0.09 2.45 -13.69
C LEU A 221 0.47 3.83 -14.02
N GLY A 222 1.26 3.93 -15.08
CA GLY A 222 1.92 5.13 -15.54
C GLY A 222 3.45 5.08 -15.43
N HIS A 223 4.03 3.90 -15.17
CA HIS A 223 5.48 3.69 -15.15
C HIS A 223 6.04 3.31 -16.54
N GLY A 224 5.19 3.11 -17.54
CA GLY A 224 5.56 2.71 -18.90
C GLY A 224 5.22 1.27 -19.23
N GLU A 225 4.37 0.64 -18.43
CA GLU A 225 3.74 -0.65 -18.73
C GLU A 225 2.70 -0.53 -19.86
N SER A 226 2.60 -1.58 -20.66
CA SER A 226 1.53 -1.75 -21.63
C SER A 226 0.30 -2.45 -21.02
N THR A 227 -0.86 -2.34 -21.67
CA THR A 227 -2.07 -3.06 -21.25
C THR A 227 -1.85 -4.57 -21.14
N ASP A 228 -1.16 -5.18 -22.11
CA ASP A 228 -0.89 -6.62 -22.10
C ASP A 228 -0.02 -7.04 -20.91
N GLU A 229 0.97 -6.23 -20.54
CA GLU A 229 1.79 -6.49 -19.35
C GLU A 229 0.99 -6.34 -18.05
N VAL A 230 0.04 -5.41 -18.00
CA VAL A 230 -0.88 -5.27 -16.85
C VAL A 230 -1.79 -6.50 -16.75
N VAL A 231 -2.35 -6.95 -17.87
CA VAL A 231 -3.18 -8.16 -17.95
C VAL A 231 -2.38 -9.40 -17.55
N GLN A 232 -1.14 -9.54 -18.01
CA GLN A 232 -0.25 -10.62 -17.58
C GLN A 232 0.03 -10.55 -16.08
N ALA A 233 0.27 -9.35 -15.51
CA ALA A 233 0.49 -9.20 -14.08
C ALA A 233 -0.75 -9.59 -13.25
N MET A 234 -1.95 -9.32 -13.77
CA MET A 234 -3.20 -9.80 -13.16
C MET A 234 -3.30 -11.33 -13.20
N ALA A 235 -2.96 -11.96 -14.33
CA ALA A 235 -2.92 -13.42 -14.45
C ALA A 235 -1.90 -14.04 -13.49
N ASP A 236 -0.70 -13.47 -13.36
CA ASP A 236 0.35 -13.92 -12.44
C ASP A 236 -0.12 -13.83 -10.96
N LEU A 237 -0.84 -12.76 -10.61
CA LEU A 237 -1.46 -12.62 -9.28
C LEU A 237 -2.54 -13.68 -9.03
N ARG A 238 -3.39 -13.98 -10.01
CA ARG A 238 -4.39 -15.05 -9.89
C ARG A 238 -3.74 -16.43 -9.77
N ALA A 239 -2.64 -16.68 -10.48
CA ALA A 239 -1.91 -17.94 -10.42
C ALA A 239 -1.36 -18.26 -9.02
N VAL A 240 -1.09 -17.24 -8.19
CA VAL A 240 -0.70 -17.40 -6.77
C VAL A 240 -1.86 -17.28 -5.78
N GLY A 241 -3.10 -17.25 -6.28
CA GLY A 241 -4.30 -17.19 -5.44
C GLY A 241 -4.57 -15.83 -4.83
N CYS A 242 -4.15 -14.72 -5.45
CA CYS A 242 -4.47 -13.38 -4.98
C CYS A 242 -5.97 -13.07 -5.13
N ASP A 243 -6.69 -12.78 -4.04
CA ASP A 243 -8.15 -12.62 -4.08
C ASP A 243 -8.60 -11.23 -4.52
N ARG A 244 -7.91 -10.19 -4.05
CA ARG A 244 -8.32 -8.78 -4.22
C ARG A 244 -7.28 -7.98 -4.99
N LEU A 245 -7.72 -7.03 -5.80
CA LEU A 245 -6.84 -6.20 -6.61
C LEU A 245 -7.19 -4.72 -6.53
N THR A 246 -6.16 -3.89 -6.42
CA THR A 246 -6.24 -2.45 -6.61
C THR A 246 -5.41 -2.03 -7.82
N ILE A 247 -5.97 -1.16 -8.66
CA ILE A 247 -5.30 -0.60 -9.84
C ILE A 247 -5.47 0.92 -9.78
N GLY A 248 -4.36 1.64 -9.64
CA GLY A 248 -4.37 3.09 -9.46
C GLY A 248 -3.32 3.81 -10.31
N GLN A 249 -3.46 5.13 -10.46
CA GLN A 249 -2.48 5.93 -11.19
C GLN A 249 -1.24 6.20 -10.32
N TYR A 250 -0.06 6.01 -10.90
CA TYR A 250 1.19 6.53 -10.38
C TYR A 250 1.18 8.05 -10.44
N MET A 251 1.36 8.66 -9.27
CA MET A 251 1.46 10.10 -9.11
C MET A 251 2.87 10.42 -8.64
N ARG A 252 3.65 11.09 -9.49
CA ARG A 252 5.04 11.46 -9.21
C ARG A 252 5.11 12.37 -7.97
N PRO A 253 5.74 11.93 -6.86
CA PRO A 253 5.78 12.73 -5.63
C PRO A 253 6.67 13.97 -5.72
N SER A 254 7.81 13.87 -6.40
CA SER A 254 8.75 14.96 -6.66
C SER A 254 9.55 14.71 -7.95
N LEU A 255 10.32 15.70 -8.38
CA LEU A 255 11.17 15.59 -9.58
C LEU A 255 12.31 14.55 -9.43
N GLU A 256 12.64 14.14 -8.20
CA GLU A 256 13.63 13.08 -7.95
C GLU A 256 13.07 11.67 -8.16
N HIS A 257 11.74 11.55 -8.27
CA HIS A 257 11.05 10.29 -8.53
C HIS A 257 10.89 10.04 -10.03
N LEU A 258 10.56 8.81 -10.38
CA LEU A 258 10.35 8.42 -11.78
C LEU A 258 9.34 9.35 -12.50
N PRO A 259 9.60 9.75 -13.75
CA PRO A 259 8.64 10.49 -14.54
C PRO A 259 7.41 9.63 -14.85
N VAL A 260 6.23 10.26 -14.85
CA VAL A 260 5.00 9.61 -15.32
C VAL A 260 5.12 9.41 -16.83
N GLN A 261 5.01 8.16 -17.29
CA GLN A 261 5.08 7.79 -18.71
C GLN A 261 3.70 7.89 -19.39
N LYS A 262 2.63 7.65 -18.64
CA LYS A 262 1.24 7.72 -19.11
C LYS A 262 0.30 8.08 -17.96
N TYR A 263 -0.63 8.99 -18.24
CA TYR A 263 -1.84 9.14 -17.43
C TYR A 263 -2.94 8.30 -18.04
N TRP A 264 -3.30 7.21 -17.36
CA TRP A 264 -4.37 6.32 -17.78
C TRP A 264 -5.73 7.00 -17.58
N THR A 265 -6.65 6.83 -18.53
CA THR A 265 -7.98 7.47 -18.47
C THR A 265 -8.92 6.69 -17.55
N PRO A 266 -9.95 7.33 -16.98
CA PRO A 266 -10.97 6.62 -16.20
C PRO A 266 -11.58 5.41 -16.92
N GLU A 267 -11.79 5.51 -18.24
CA GLU A 267 -12.34 4.43 -19.08
C GLU A 267 -11.37 3.26 -19.18
N GLU A 268 -10.06 3.52 -19.33
CA GLU A 268 -9.06 2.45 -19.32
C GLU A 268 -8.99 1.73 -17.97
N PHE A 269 -9.10 2.47 -16.86
CA PHE A 269 -9.23 1.86 -15.53
C PHE A 269 -10.50 1.01 -15.41
N GLN A 270 -11.64 1.48 -15.94
CA GLN A 270 -12.89 0.71 -15.95
C GLN A 270 -12.72 -0.61 -16.71
N GLN A 271 -12.11 -0.57 -17.90
CA GLN A 271 -11.83 -1.75 -18.72
C GLN A 271 -10.92 -2.76 -17.98
N LEU A 272 -9.82 -2.29 -17.41
CA LEU A 272 -8.92 -3.14 -16.61
C LEU A 272 -9.64 -3.72 -15.38
N GLY A 273 -10.53 -2.94 -14.76
CA GLY A 273 -11.35 -3.40 -13.65
C GLY A 273 -12.31 -4.53 -14.05
N SER A 274 -12.92 -4.45 -15.24
CA SER A 274 -13.77 -5.52 -15.78
C SER A 274 -12.97 -6.78 -16.07
N ILE A 275 -11.82 -6.66 -16.74
CA ILE A 275 -10.91 -7.78 -17.01
C ILE A 275 -10.50 -8.49 -15.71
N ALA A 276 -10.14 -7.73 -14.67
CA ALA A 276 -9.80 -8.31 -13.37
C ALA A 276 -10.97 -9.11 -12.76
N ARG A 277 -12.20 -8.59 -12.82
CA ARG A 277 -13.37 -9.33 -12.32
C ARG A 277 -13.63 -10.60 -13.12
N GLU A 278 -13.50 -10.55 -14.44
CA GLU A 278 -13.61 -11.72 -15.33
C GLU A 278 -12.54 -12.79 -15.03
N MET A 279 -11.34 -12.38 -14.61
CA MET A 279 -10.26 -13.27 -14.13
C MET A 279 -10.53 -13.87 -12.73
N GLY A 280 -11.62 -13.48 -12.06
CA GLY A 280 -12.04 -14.03 -10.78
C GLY A 280 -11.41 -13.40 -9.54
N PHE A 281 -10.97 -12.14 -9.62
CA PHE A 281 -10.72 -11.35 -8.39
C PHE A 281 -12.06 -11.05 -7.69
N SER A 282 -12.14 -11.30 -6.39
CA SER A 282 -13.36 -11.16 -5.58
C SER A 282 -13.57 -9.76 -4.99
N HIS A 283 -12.62 -8.86 -5.19
CA HIS A 283 -12.79 -7.44 -4.88
C HIS A 283 -11.83 -6.62 -5.74
N VAL A 284 -12.39 -5.83 -6.65
CA VAL A 284 -11.60 -4.97 -7.55
C VAL A 284 -11.92 -3.50 -7.29
N ARG A 285 -10.87 -2.70 -7.11
CA ARG A 285 -10.93 -1.24 -7.19
C ARG A 285 -9.96 -0.78 -8.27
N SER A 286 -10.48 -0.17 -9.32
CA SER A 286 -9.69 0.30 -10.46
C SER A 286 -10.09 1.72 -10.78
N GLY A 287 -9.15 2.67 -10.67
CA GLY A 287 -9.44 4.07 -10.92
C GLY A 287 -8.24 4.98 -10.64
N PRO A 288 -8.22 6.20 -11.19
CA PRO A 288 -7.03 7.05 -11.14
C PRO A 288 -6.53 7.34 -9.71
N LEU A 289 -7.43 7.59 -8.77
CA LEU A 289 -7.08 7.91 -7.38
C LEU A 289 -7.07 6.70 -6.45
N VAL A 290 -7.30 5.48 -6.96
CA VAL A 290 -7.29 4.28 -6.13
C VAL A 290 -5.90 4.07 -5.51
N ARG A 291 -5.88 3.68 -4.23
CA ARG A 291 -4.71 3.27 -3.47
C ARG A 291 -4.99 1.93 -2.82
N SER A 292 -3.96 1.18 -2.45
CA SER A 292 -4.13 -0.15 -1.85
C SER A 292 -5.03 -0.15 -0.61
N SER A 293 -5.09 0.93 0.16
CA SER A 293 -5.97 1.04 1.34
C SER A 293 -7.31 1.76 1.09
N TYR A 294 -7.57 2.23 -0.13
CA TYR A 294 -8.81 2.93 -0.47
C TYR A 294 -10.00 1.95 -0.48
N HIS A 295 -11.05 2.23 0.30
CA HIS A 295 -12.22 1.36 0.51
C HIS A 295 -11.87 -0.08 0.95
N ALA A 296 -10.77 -0.27 1.68
CA ALA A 296 -10.34 -1.61 2.09
C ALA A 296 -11.34 -2.32 3.05
N GLY A 297 -12.07 -1.54 3.85
CA GLY A 297 -13.08 -2.04 4.78
C GLY A 297 -14.48 -2.19 4.19
N ASP A 298 -14.68 -1.80 2.93
CA ASP A 298 -16.01 -1.81 2.32
C ASP A 298 -16.32 -3.19 1.75
N PRO A 299 -17.58 -3.65 1.86
CA PRO A 299 -18.03 -4.79 1.08
C PRO A 299 -17.89 -4.48 -0.43
N GLU A 300 -17.78 -5.54 -1.25
CA GLU A 300 -17.86 -5.34 -2.69
C GLU A 300 -19.27 -4.86 -3.04
N VAL A 301 -19.36 -3.70 -3.70
CA VAL A 301 -20.62 -3.24 -4.29
C VAL A 301 -20.79 -4.06 -5.57
N GLY A 302 -21.81 -4.90 -5.61
CA GLY A 302 -22.17 -5.64 -6.82
C GLY A 302 -22.36 -4.68 -8.00
N SER A 303 -22.14 -5.17 -9.23
CA SER A 303 -22.24 -4.41 -10.48
C SER A 303 -23.65 -3.87 -10.75
N GLY A 304 -24.05 -2.84 -10.01
CA GLY A 304 -25.32 -2.14 -10.13
C GLY A 304 -25.13 -0.66 -9.83
N GLU A 305 -25.13 0.12 -10.90
CA GLU A 305 -25.36 1.58 -10.91
C GLU A 305 -24.43 2.43 -10.04
N ASP A 306 -23.26 2.78 -10.58
CA ASP A 306 -22.54 3.98 -10.13
C ASP A 306 -23.35 5.22 -10.57
N GLY A 307 -24.03 5.82 -9.60
CA GLY A 307 -24.82 7.03 -9.77
C GLY A 307 -23.96 8.30 -9.94
N GLY A 308 -24.39 9.12 -10.90
CA GLY A 308 -24.48 10.60 -10.88
C GLY A 308 -23.28 11.42 -10.40
#